data_AF-A0A6P6NXH9-F1
#
_entry.id   AF-A0A6P6NXH9-F1
#
_cell.length_a   1.000
_cell.length_b   1.000
_cell.length_c   1.000
_cell.angle_alpha   90.00
_cell.angle_beta   90.00
_cell.angle_gamma   90.00
#
_symmetry.space_group_name_H-M   'P 1'
#
loop_
_entity.id
_entity.type
_entity.pdbx_description
1 polymer ?
#
loop_
_entity_poly.entity_id
_entity_poly.type
_entity_poly.pdbx_seq_one_letter_code
_entity_poly.pdbx_strand_id
1 'polypeptide(L)'
;MYERSRTVVRCAVGQTEEFKVEVGVHQGSALSPFLFAIVMDQLSKEVRQESPWTMMFADDIVICSESREQVEENLERWRFALESRGMEVSRSKTEYMCVNEREGSRTVRLQGEEVKKVQEFKYLGSTVQSNGECAKEVKKRVQAGFMVERSHHTPVSLGASVVLPCYDDKPSILENLTVEWRKEDLKNLVHVYQDGESRAEEQDEDYQRRAHLFTEHIKDGNFSLCLDDLRAADEGEYTCTVYSGSWWNPRQSSTKINVVLKLLDTVFRLQMFLVFCPNVLMFLAFVLWGVSEGSLFESVSCCALYFLRPFMLLWTAPYINEFTGNKKTWVRVYSYRAEYMVFSAVFYSVLFKSALDKSLNYAGFEGVMIIVFFVIVILFTLFFIIYSKYFHPLRVSEMNVL
;
A
#
# COMPACT_ATOMS: atom_id res chain seq x y z
N MET A 1 -30.77 7.90 -24.14
CA MET A 1 -30.42 7.92 -22.71
C MET A 1 -30.90 9.19 -22.02
N TYR A 2 -30.85 10.36 -22.68
CA TYR A 2 -31.24 11.66 -22.09
C TYR A 2 -32.54 12.26 -22.63
N GLU A 3 -33.43 11.44 -23.19
CA GLU A 3 -34.68 11.99 -23.72
C GLU A 3 -35.51 12.59 -22.57
N ARG A 4 -35.75 13.91 -22.64
CA ARG A 4 -36.39 14.73 -21.59
C ARG A 4 -35.62 14.84 -20.27
N SER A 5 -34.33 14.49 -20.23
CA SER A 5 -33.51 14.68 -19.03
C SER A 5 -33.21 16.16 -18.79
N ARG A 6 -33.38 16.58 -17.53
CA ARG A 6 -33.09 17.94 -17.04
C ARG A 6 -32.16 17.85 -15.84
N THR A 7 -31.33 18.87 -15.65
CA THR A 7 -30.39 18.95 -14.54
C THR A 7 -30.41 20.33 -13.91
N VAL A 8 -29.93 20.40 -12.66
CA VAL A 8 -29.75 21.63 -11.88
C VAL A 8 -28.39 21.59 -11.22
N VAL A 9 -27.70 22.73 -11.16
CA VAL A 9 -26.41 22.86 -10.46
C VAL A 9 -26.67 23.46 -9.08
N ARG A 10 -26.12 22.84 -8.04
CA ARG A 10 -26.15 23.39 -6.68
C ARG A 10 -24.85 24.15 -6.43
N CYS A 11 -24.97 25.46 -6.23
CA CYS A 11 -23.88 26.37 -5.89
C CYS A 11 -24.02 26.85 -4.43
N ALA A 12 -22.98 27.51 -3.90
CA ALA A 12 -22.99 28.07 -2.54
C ALA A 12 -24.11 29.10 -2.29
N VAL A 13 -24.59 29.75 -3.37
CA VAL A 13 -25.67 30.76 -3.36
C VAL A 13 -27.06 30.19 -3.66
N GLY A 14 -27.20 28.87 -3.88
CA GLY A 14 -28.49 28.22 -4.17
C GLY A 14 -28.44 27.27 -5.37
N GLN A 15 -29.61 26.78 -5.80
CA GLN A 15 -29.73 25.95 -7.00
C GLN A 15 -30.01 26.81 -8.25
N THR A 16 -29.43 26.44 -9.38
CA THR A 16 -29.72 27.06 -10.68
C THR A 16 -31.09 26.64 -11.20
N GLU A 17 -31.58 27.35 -12.22
CA GLU A 17 -32.74 26.91 -13.01
C GLU A 17 -32.46 25.58 -13.74
N GLU A 18 -33.51 24.82 -14.03
CA GLU A 18 -33.43 23.56 -14.76
C GLU A 18 -33.04 23.77 -16.22
N PHE A 19 -32.01 23.05 -16.68
CA PHE A 19 -31.63 23.02 -18.09
C PHE A 19 -31.56 21.59 -18.64
N LYS A 20 -31.73 21.45 -19.96
CA LYS A 20 -31.72 20.15 -20.63
C LYS A 20 -30.29 19.63 -20.81
N VAL A 21 -30.12 18.32 -20.69
CA VAL A 21 -28.84 17.64 -20.97
C VAL A 21 -28.92 17.02 -22.36
N GLU A 22 -28.19 17.59 -23.31
CA GLU A 22 -28.20 17.14 -24.71
C GLU A 22 -26.94 16.35 -25.09
N VAL A 23 -25.83 16.58 -24.39
CA VAL A 23 -24.51 15.98 -24.67
C VAL A 23 -23.87 15.46 -23.38
N GLY A 24 -23.07 14.41 -23.51
CA GLY A 24 -22.24 13.87 -22.45
C GLY A 24 -22.82 12.66 -21.73
N VAL A 25 -22.12 12.19 -20.70
CA VAL A 25 -22.53 11.09 -19.84
C VAL A 25 -22.70 11.56 -18.39
N HIS A 26 -23.70 11.02 -17.68
CA HIS A 26 -23.99 11.41 -16.31
C HIS A 26 -22.91 10.94 -15.34
N GLN A 27 -22.14 11.85 -14.75
CA GLN A 27 -21.13 11.51 -13.75
C GLN A 27 -21.77 10.89 -12.51
N GLY A 28 -21.18 9.80 -12.00
CA GLY A 28 -21.73 9.02 -10.88
C GLY A 28 -22.73 7.93 -11.26
N SER A 29 -23.12 7.81 -12.54
CA SER A 29 -23.87 6.63 -13.01
C SER A 29 -22.94 5.44 -13.26
N ALA A 30 -23.37 4.24 -12.86
CA ALA A 30 -22.61 3.00 -13.06
C ALA A 30 -22.38 2.64 -14.54
N LEU A 31 -23.24 3.11 -15.45
CA LEU A 31 -23.13 2.81 -16.89
C LEU A 31 -22.26 3.83 -17.65
N SER A 32 -22.09 5.04 -17.10
CA SER A 32 -21.37 6.12 -17.78
C SER A 32 -19.91 5.78 -18.11
N PRO A 33 -19.12 5.14 -17.23
CA PRO A 33 -17.75 4.73 -17.56
C PRO A 33 -17.69 3.75 -18.74
N PHE A 34 -18.62 2.80 -18.81
CA PHE A 34 -18.67 1.81 -19.89
C PHE A 34 -19.03 2.45 -21.24
N LEU A 35 -20.03 3.33 -21.24
CA LEU A 35 -20.42 4.07 -22.45
C LEU A 35 -19.29 4.98 -22.94
N PHE A 36 -18.63 5.67 -22.01
CA PHE A 36 -17.47 6.50 -22.34
C PHE A 36 -16.32 5.66 -22.94
N ALA A 37 -16.04 4.49 -22.37
CA ALA A 37 -15.02 3.58 -22.89
C ALA A 37 -15.33 3.11 -24.33
N ILE A 38 -16.59 2.79 -24.65
CA ILE A 38 -17.00 2.43 -26.02
C ILE A 38 -16.76 3.58 -27.00
N VAL A 39 -17.16 4.80 -26.62
CA VAL A 39 -16.94 5.99 -27.46
C VAL A 39 -15.45 6.19 -27.67
N MET A 40 -14.65 6.20 -26.61
CA MET A 40 -13.20 6.36 -26.70
C MET A 40 -12.53 5.27 -27.56
N ASP A 41 -12.97 4.02 -27.46
CA ASP A 41 -12.47 2.94 -28.32
C ASP A 41 -12.72 3.23 -29.81
N GLN A 42 -13.93 3.68 -30.14
CA GLN A 42 -14.29 4.03 -31.52
C GLN A 42 -13.56 5.28 -32.03
N LEU A 43 -13.37 6.30 -31.19
CA LEU A 43 -12.66 7.54 -31.56
C LEU A 43 -11.16 7.31 -31.76
N SER A 44 -10.58 6.41 -30.96
CA SER A 44 -9.14 6.14 -30.95
C SER A 44 -8.70 5.09 -31.98
N LYS A 45 -9.62 4.29 -32.52
CA LYS A 45 -9.33 3.12 -33.37
C LYS A 45 -8.34 3.36 -34.51
N GLU A 46 -8.34 4.55 -35.11
CA GLU A 46 -7.51 4.90 -36.29
C GLU A 46 -6.16 5.54 -35.93
N VAL A 47 -6.02 6.05 -34.70
CA VAL A 47 -4.85 6.81 -34.25
C VAL A 47 -4.07 6.11 -33.14
N ARG A 48 -4.71 5.17 -32.44
CA ARG A 48 -4.11 4.41 -31.34
C ARG A 48 -3.04 3.47 -31.85
N GLN A 49 -1.87 3.57 -31.24
CA GLN A 49 -0.78 2.61 -31.42
C GLN A 49 -0.73 1.64 -30.22
N GLU A 50 -0.06 0.51 -30.40
CA GLU A 50 0.14 -0.43 -29.30
C GLU A 50 1.08 0.13 -28.22
N SER A 51 0.94 -0.39 -27.00
CA SER A 51 1.82 -0.05 -25.89
C SER A 51 3.29 -0.34 -26.27
N PRO A 52 4.26 0.56 -25.96
CA PRO A 52 4.15 1.73 -25.06
C PRO A 52 3.87 3.07 -25.75
N TRP A 53 3.60 3.08 -27.07
CA TRP A 53 3.53 4.30 -27.88
C TRP A 53 2.27 5.13 -27.65
N THR A 54 1.17 4.48 -27.26
CA THR A 54 -0.05 5.15 -26.80
C THR A 54 -0.58 4.45 -25.56
N MET A 55 -0.73 5.19 -24.48
CA MET A 55 -1.42 4.75 -23.26
C MET A 55 -2.63 5.66 -23.04
N MET A 56 -3.77 5.07 -22.71
CA MET A 56 -4.99 5.82 -22.45
C MET A 56 -5.65 5.33 -21.17
N PHE A 57 -6.22 6.26 -20.42
CA PHE A 57 -7.07 5.96 -19.28
C PHE A 57 -8.12 7.06 -19.13
N ALA A 58 -9.38 6.67 -19.28
CA ALA A 58 -10.48 7.63 -19.35
C ALA A 58 -10.16 8.76 -20.36
N ASP A 59 -10.10 10.01 -19.91
CA ASP A 59 -9.79 11.21 -20.68
C ASP A 59 -8.29 11.51 -20.83
N ASP A 60 -7.42 10.84 -20.04
CA ASP A 60 -5.97 11.02 -20.12
C ASP A 60 -5.37 10.16 -21.24
N ILE A 61 -4.65 10.80 -22.16
CA ILE A 61 -3.97 10.16 -23.29
C ILE A 61 -2.48 10.54 -23.24
N VAL A 62 -1.62 9.52 -23.21
CA VAL A 62 -0.17 9.66 -23.28
C VAL A 62 0.33 9.12 -24.61
N ILE A 63 1.07 9.96 -25.33
CA ILE A 63 1.66 9.65 -26.62
C ILE A 63 3.18 9.69 -26.46
N CYS A 64 3.85 8.61 -26.87
CA CYS A 64 5.30 8.49 -26.87
C CYS A 64 5.78 8.36 -28.33
N SER A 65 6.91 8.99 -28.66
CA SER A 65 7.57 8.82 -29.96
C SER A 65 9.06 9.08 -29.82
N GLU A 66 9.85 8.65 -30.79
CA GLU A 66 11.31 8.75 -30.75
C GLU A 66 11.82 10.15 -31.14
N SER A 67 11.01 10.92 -31.87
CA SER A 67 11.35 12.28 -32.30
C SER A 67 10.24 13.28 -31.96
N ARG A 68 10.61 14.56 -31.84
CA ARG A 68 9.65 15.64 -31.57
C ARG A 68 8.66 15.82 -32.72
N GLU A 69 9.14 15.67 -33.95
CA GLU A 69 8.33 15.77 -35.17
C GLU A 69 7.23 14.70 -35.18
N GLN A 70 7.56 13.47 -34.78
CA GLN A 70 6.59 12.40 -34.61
C GLN A 70 5.59 12.69 -33.49
N VAL A 71 6.04 13.30 -32.37
CA VAL A 71 5.14 13.72 -31.30
C VAL A 71 4.16 14.80 -31.78
N GLU A 72 4.64 15.82 -32.49
CA GLU A 72 3.80 16.88 -33.09
C GLU A 72 2.79 16.29 -34.08
N GLU A 73 3.23 15.39 -34.97
CA GLU A 73 2.36 14.72 -35.95
C GLU A 73 1.29 13.88 -35.26
N ASN A 74 1.69 13.07 -34.27
CA ASN A 74 0.74 12.24 -33.52
C ASN A 74 -0.23 13.09 -32.70
N LEU A 75 0.21 14.18 -32.08
CA LEU A 75 -0.64 15.13 -31.38
C LEU A 75 -1.72 15.70 -32.31
N GLU A 76 -1.36 16.10 -33.53
CA GLU A 76 -2.32 16.61 -34.52
C GLU A 76 -3.29 15.53 -35.01
N ARG A 77 -2.81 14.30 -35.22
CA ARG A 77 -3.67 13.15 -35.57
C ARG A 77 -4.70 12.87 -34.47
N TRP A 78 -4.27 12.86 -33.22
CA TRP A 78 -5.15 12.68 -32.06
C TRP A 78 -6.16 13.81 -31.92
N ARG A 79 -5.70 15.06 -32.01
CA ARG A 79 -6.58 16.22 -32.00
C ARG A 79 -7.64 16.11 -33.09
N PHE A 80 -7.24 15.83 -34.33
CA PHE A 80 -8.20 15.70 -35.43
C PHE A 80 -9.19 14.56 -35.20
N ALA A 81 -8.74 13.39 -34.73
CA ALA A 81 -9.62 12.25 -34.48
C ALA A 81 -10.68 12.52 -33.39
N LEU A 82 -10.31 13.26 -32.34
CA LEU A 82 -11.19 13.62 -31.23
C LEU A 82 -12.11 14.80 -31.58
N GLU A 83 -11.54 15.89 -32.10
CA GLU A 83 -12.27 17.14 -32.39
C GLU A 83 -13.25 16.99 -33.55
N SER A 84 -12.92 16.18 -34.57
CA SER A 84 -13.85 15.90 -35.68
C SER A 84 -15.12 15.17 -35.24
N ARG A 85 -15.13 14.59 -34.03
CA ARG A 85 -16.22 13.78 -33.49
C ARG A 85 -16.79 14.37 -32.18
N GLY A 86 -16.54 15.66 -31.93
CA GLY A 86 -17.21 16.44 -30.89
C GLY A 86 -16.57 16.37 -29.50
N MET A 87 -15.34 15.85 -29.38
CA MET A 87 -14.52 16.00 -28.17
C MET A 87 -13.60 17.23 -28.28
N GLU A 88 -13.11 17.75 -27.16
CA GLU A 88 -12.21 18.89 -27.14
C GLU A 88 -10.92 18.54 -26.41
N VAL A 89 -9.77 18.83 -27.02
CA VAL A 89 -8.47 18.62 -26.39
C VAL A 89 -8.10 19.86 -25.57
N SER A 90 -7.84 19.66 -24.28
CA SER A 90 -7.49 20.76 -23.38
C SER A 90 -6.04 21.22 -23.59
N ARG A 91 -5.87 22.33 -24.32
CA ARG A 91 -4.56 22.89 -24.64
C ARG A 91 -3.77 23.33 -23.41
N SER A 92 -4.44 23.95 -22.45
CA SER A 92 -3.83 24.44 -21.21
C SER A 92 -3.34 23.32 -20.28
N LYS A 93 -3.89 22.10 -20.43
CA LYS A 93 -3.48 20.90 -19.70
C LYS A 93 -2.54 19.99 -20.50
N THR A 94 -2.35 20.26 -21.78
CA THR A 94 -1.45 19.47 -22.63
C THR A 94 -0.01 19.85 -22.31
N GLU A 95 0.78 18.85 -21.92
CA GLU A 95 2.18 19.01 -21.54
C GLU A 95 3.02 17.97 -22.28
N TYR A 96 4.30 18.29 -22.52
CA TYR A 96 5.25 17.35 -23.12
C TYR A 96 6.55 17.26 -22.30
N MET A 97 7.19 16.09 -22.35
CA MET A 97 8.44 15.80 -21.67
C MET A 97 9.41 15.15 -22.65
N CYS A 98 10.68 15.52 -22.59
CA CYS A 98 11.75 14.88 -23.35
C CYS A 98 12.64 14.07 -22.40
N VAL A 99 12.92 12.83 -22.75
CA VAL A 99 13.86 11.96 -22.02
C VAL A 99 15.20 11.99 -22.76
N ASN A 100 16.31 12.21 -22.05
CA ASN A 100 17.68 12.24 -22.61
C ASN A 100 17.95 13.33 -23.67
N GLU A 101 17.50 14.56 -23.44
CA GLU A 101 17.69 15.67 -24.38
C GLU A 101 19.11 16.27 -24.34
N ARG A 102 19.68 16.56 -25.52
CA ARG A 102 20.87 17.42 -25.68
C ARG A 102 20.42 18.88 -25.85
N GLU A 103 21.09 19.83 -25.18
CA GLU A 103 20.71 21.24 -25.14
C GLU A 103 20.53 21.87 -26.53
N GLY A 104 19.52 22.75 -26.69
CA GLY A 104 19.34 23.60 -27.87
C GLY A 104 18.28 23.16 -28.88
N SER A 105 17.29 22.34 -28.50
CA SER A 105 16.32 21.79 -29.46
C SER A 105 14.97 22.53 -29.52
N ARG A 106 14.28 22.36 -30.65
CA ARG A 106 12.99 22.99 -31.00
C ARG A 106 11.87 22.59 -30.03
N THR A 107 10.93 23.50 -29.78
CA THR A 107 9.75 23.28 -28.92
C THR A 107 8.63 22.56 -29.68
N VAL A 108 7.86 21.73 -28.97
CA VAL A 108 6.73 20.96 -29.53
C VAL A 108 5.51 21.89 -29.68
N ARG A 109 4.84 21.83 -30.83
CA ARG A 109 3.66 22.65 -31.12
C ARG A 109 2.40 21.83 -31.35
N LEU A 110 1.26 22.38 -30.93
CA LEU A 110 -0.09 21.91 -31.22
C LEU A 110 -0.86 23.08 -31.84
N GLN A 111 -1.38 22.90 -33.05
CA GLN A 111 -2.02 23.94 -33.87
C GLN A 111 -1.16 25.20 -34.07
N GLY A 112 0.17 25.03 -34.02
CA GLY A 112 1.13 26.14 -34.13
C GLY A 112 1.43 26.87 -32.82
N GLU A 113 0.71 26.58 -31.73
CA GLU A 113 1.00 27.09 -30.38
C GLU A 113 2.00 26.18 -29.65
N GLU A 114 2.88 26.75 -28.83
CA GLU A 114 3.87 26.00 -28.07
C GLU A 114 3.21 25.24 -26.91
N VAL A 115 3.45 23.93 -26.84
CA VAL A 115 3.00 23.08 -25.73
C VAL A 115 3.93 23.28 -24.54
N LYS A 116 3.39 23.25 -23.32
CA LYS A 116 4.20 23.42 -22.11
C LYS A 116 5.16 22.24 -21.91
N LYS A 117 6.47 22.54 -21.84
CA LYS A 117 7.52 21.56 -21.50
C LYS A 117 7.59 21.32 -19.99
N VAL A 118 7.63 20.05 -19.58
CA VAL A 118 7.77 19.65 -18.18
C VAL A 118 8.94 18.69 -17.97
N GLN A 119 9.45 18.66 -16.74
CA GLN A 119 10.53 17.74 -16.31
C GLN A 119 9.99 16.49 -15.61
N GLU A 120 8.74 16.54 -15.14
CA GLU A 120 8.05 15.41 -14.54
C GLU A 120 6.60 15.36 -15.00
N PHE A 121 6.08 14.17 -15.24
CA PHE A 121 4.69 13.92 -15.59
C PHE A 121 4.06 13.00 -14.55
N LYS A 122 2.82 13.29 -14.13
CA LYS A 122 2.04 12.41 -13.24
C LYS A 122 0.98 11.70 -14.07
N TYR A 123 1.12 10.40 -14.26
CA TYR A 123 0.15 9.57 -14.97
C TYR A 123 -0.36 8.46 -14.05
N LEU A 124 -1.69 8.38 -13.87
CA LEU A 124 -2.36 7.37 -13.02
C LEU A 124 -1.75 7.24 -11.62
N GLY A 125 -1.39 8.38 -11.04
CA GLY A 125 -0.78 8.44 -9.71
C GLY A 125 0.72 8.14 -9.66
N SER A 126 1.35 7.78 -10.78
CA SER A 126 2.79 7.56 -10.88
C SER A 126 3.49 8.75 -11.51
N THR A 127 4.58 9.21 -10.89
CA THR A 127 5.45 10.27 -11.40
C THR A 127 6.56 9.69 -12.27
N VAL A 128 6.68 10.16 -13.51
CA VAL A 128 7.78 9.84 -14.43
C VAL A 128 8.64 11.08 -14.60
N GLN A 129 9.96 10.96 -14.49
CA GLN A 129 10.91 12.07 -14.63
C GLN A 129 11.70 11.97 -15.95
N SER A 130 12.06 13.13 -16.52
CA SER A 130 12.84 13.26 -17.75
C SER A 130 14.24 12.62 -17.69
N ASN A 131 14.82 12.53 -16.50
CA ASN A 131 16.13 11.92 -16.23
C ASN A 131 16.05 10.40 -15.95
N GLY A 132 14.86 9.80 -15.97
CA GLY A 132 14.65 8.38 -15.67
C GLY A 132 14.81 8.01 -14.20
N GLU A 133 15.02 8.98 -13.30
CA GLU A 133 15.16 8.70 -11.87
C GLU A 133 13.83 8.32 -11.23
N CYS A 134 13.81 7.21 -10.50
CA CYS A 134 12.65 6.78 -9.73
C CYS A 134 12.64 7.32 -8.28
N ALA A 135 13.72 7.95 -7.82
CA ALA A 135 13.89 8.33 -6.42
C ALA A 135 12.78 9.24 -5.89
N LYS A 136 12.29 10.21 -6.69
CA LYS A 136 11.17 11.07 -6.30
C LYS A 136 9.85 10.32 -6.23
N GLU A 137 9.59 9.38 -7.14
CA GLU A 137 8.38 8.56 -7.12
C GLU A 137 8.39 7.61 -5.92
N VAL A 138 9.54 6.97 -5.65
CA VAL A 138 9.75 6.16 -4.45
C VAL A 138 9.54 7.01 -3.20
N LYS A 139 10.11 8.21 -3.14
CA LYS A 139 9.90 9.15 -2.03
C LYS A 139 8.43 9.54 -1.89
N LYS A 140 7.71 9.87 -2.97
CA LYS A 140 6.27 10.21 -2.95
C LYS A 140 5.41 9.02 -2.49
N ARG A 141 5.73 7.79 -2.92
CA ARG A 141 5.03 6.58 -2.49
C ARG A 141 5.33 6.23 -1.04
N VAL A 142 6.61 6.28 -0.64
CA VAL A 142 7.03 6.21 0.77
C VAL A 142 6.25 7.24 1.58
N GLN A 143 6.10 8.43 1.02
CA GLN A 143 5.34 9.50 1.64
C GLN A 143 3.86 9.17 1.76
N ALA A 144 3.13 8.57 0.83
CA ALA A 144 1.66 8.38 0.93
C ALA A 144 1.14 7.35 1.98
N GLY A 145 1.78 7.21 3.14
CA GLY A 145 1.74 6.00 3.95
C GLY A 145 0.96 5.95 5.25
N PHE A 146 0.18 6.96 5.65
CA PHE A 146 -0.49 6.98 6.96
C PHE A 146 -2.01 7.04 6.85
N MET A 147 -2.71 6.58 7.88
CA MET A 147 -4.14 6.80 8.10
C MET A 147 -4.41 7.15 9.56
N VAL A 148 -5.41 8.01 9.78
CA VAL A 148 -5.99 8.24 11.11
C VAL A 148 -7.34 7.52 11.19
N GLU A 149 -7.48 6.58 12.13
CA GLU A 149 -8.67 5.71 12.18
C GLU A 149 -9.93 6.44 12.68
N ARG A 150 -9.81 7.47 13.53
CA ARG A 150 -10.98 8.18 14.10
C ARG A 150 -11.57 9.29 13.21
N SER A 151 -10.84 9.79 12.22
CA SER A 151 -11.24 10.99 11.45
C SER A 151 -11.76 10.70 10.04
N HIS A 152 -12.41 9.55 9.82
CA HIS A 152 -12.75 8.99 8.49
C HIS A 152 -11.54 8.50 7.67
N HIS A 153 -10.71 7.59 8.22
CA HIS A 153 -9.67 6.87 7.47
C HIS A 153 -8.87 7.74 6.47
N THR A 154 -8.60 9.00 6.81
CA THR A 154 -8.02 9.95 5.86
C THR A 154 -6.58 9.53 5.61
N PRO A 155 -6.21 9.15 4.38
CA PRO A 155 -4.83 8.82 4.09
C PRO A 155 -4.01 10.11 4.15
N VAL A 156 -2.94 10.10 4.94
CA VAL A 156 -2.00 11.22 5.10
C VAL A 156 -0.61 10.78 4.69
N SER A 157 0.18 11.73 4.19
CA SER A 157 1.54 11.44 3.73
C SER A 157 2.61 11.77 4.78
N LEU A 158 3.72 11.04 4.85
CA LEU A 158 4.95 11.45 5.54
C LEU A 158 5.38 12.83 5.06
N GLY A 159 5.86 13.64 6.00
CA GLY A 159 6.22 15.04 5.77
C GLY A 159 5.01 15.97 5.65
N ALA A 160 3.77 15.46 5.57
CA ALA A 160 2.57 16.28 5.63
C ALA A 160 2.12 16.45 7.09
N SER A 161 1.18 17.37 7.29
CA SER A 161 0.54 17.59 8.59
C SER A 161 -0.72 16.72 8.73
N VAL A 162 -0.93 16.17 9.92
CA VAL A 162 -2.12 15.40 10.26
C VAL A 162 -2.83 16.02 11.45
N VAL A 163 -4.16 16.02 11.40
CA VAL A 163 -4.99 16.48 12.52
C VAL A 163 -5.57 15.28 13.25
N LEU A 164 -5.24 15.16 14.54
CA LEU A 164 -5.79 14.17 15.45
C LEU A 164 -7.01 14.80 16.16
N PRO A 165 -8.24 14.37 15.86
CA PRO A 165 -9.44 15.04 16.35
C PRO A 165 -9.66 14.79 17.84
N CYS A 166 -9.78 15.86 18.63
CA CYS A 166 -10.21 15.79 20.03
C CYS A 166 -11.21 16.92 20.29
N TYR A 167 -12.41 16.55 20.72
CA TYR A 167 -13.50 17.49 21.01
C TYR A 167 -14.06 17.18 22.39
N ASP A 168 -14.32 18.22 23.17
CA ASP A 168 -15.02 18.13 24.44
C ASP A 168 -16.02 19.29 24.60
N ASP A 169 -16.75 19.29 25.71
CA ASP A 169 -17.62 20.41 26.06
C ASP A 169 -16.83 21.71 26.17
N LYS A 170 -17.50 22.82 25.84
CA LYS A 170 -16.91 24.15 25.92
C LYS A 170 -16.44 24.43 27.36
N PRO A 171 -15.19 24.86 27.56
CA PRO A 171 -14.66 25.12 28.88
C PRO A 171 -15.33 26.35 29.50
N SER A 172 -15.86 26.22 30.71
CA SER A 172 -16.51 27.33 31.44
C SER A 172 -15.49 28.39 31.91
N ILE A 173 -14.26 27.98 32.20
CA ILE A 173 -13.14 28.83 32.67
C ILE A 173 -11.86 28.33 31.98
N LEU A 174 -11.20 29.18 31.20
CA LEU A 174 -9.96 28.81 30.47
C LEU A 174 -8.76 28.66 31.41
N GLU A 175 -8.71 29.39 32.53
CA GLU A 175 -7.59 29.37 33.49
C GLU A 175 -7.41 28.01 34.19
N ASN A 176 -8.48 27.21 34.30
CA ASN A 176 -8.43 25.86 34.89
C ASN A 176 -8.40 24.76 33.82
N LEU A 177 -8.20 25.11 32.56
CA LEU A 177 -8.15 24.15 31.46
C LEU A 177 -6.72 23.65 31.27
N THR A 178 -6.55 22.33 31.38
CA THR A 178 -5.32 21.65 30.97
C THR A 178 -5.64 20.60 29.93
N VAL A 179 -4.94 20.64 28.79
CA VAL A 179 -5.05 19.65 27.73
C VAL A 179 -3.70 18.98 27.56
N GLU A 180 -3.67 17.66 27.68
CA GLU A 180 -2.46 16.86 27.48
C GLU A 180 -2.64 15.88 26.32
N TRP A 181 -1.66 15.84 25.43
CA TRP A 181 -1.51 14.82 24.40
C TRP A 181 -0.31 13.93 24.72
N ARG A 182 -0.54 12.61 24.75
CA ARG A 182 0.50 11.61 25.03
C ARG A 182 0.46 10.47 24.01
N LYS A 183 1.64 9.92 23.70
CA LYS A 183 1.76 8.67 22.92
C LYS A 183 1.96 7.48 23.88
N GLU A 184 1.20 6.40 23.69
CA GLU A 184 1.12 5.29 24.66
C GLU A 184 2.43 4.47 24.75
N ASP A 185 3.13 4.30 23.63
CA ASP A 185 4.29 3.37 23.54
C ASP A 185 5.50 3.77 24.39
N LEU A 186 5.62 5.04 24.78
CA LEU A 186 6.74 5.55 25.60
C LEU A 186 6.33 6.59 26.66
N LYS A 187 5.03 6.86 26.82
CA LYS A 187 4.50 8.01 27.62
C LYS A 187 5.07 9.38 27.23
N ASN A 188 5.63 9.49 26.02
CA ASN A 188 6.18 10.76 25.52
C ASN A 188 5.10 11.82 25.51
N LEU A 189 5.44 12.98 26.04
CA LEU A 189 4.57 14.14 26.09
C LEU A 189 4.61 14.82 24.73
N VAL A 190 3.52 14.68 23.99
CA VAL A 190 3.42 15.17 22.61
C VAL A 190 3.10 16.67 22.61
N HIS A 191 2.15 17.10 23.43
CA HIS A 191 1.81 18.51 23.60
C HIS A 191 1.08 18.75 24.92
N VAL A 192 1.29 19.91 25.51
CA VAL A 192 0.54 20.39 26.69
C VAL A 192 0.09 21.82 26.45
N TYR A 193 -1.16 22.08 26.81
CA TYR A 193 -1.73 23.41 26.92
C TYR A 193 -2.23 23.62 28.34
N GLN A 194 -1.75 24.68 28.99
CA GLN A 194 -2.06 24.99 30.38
C GLN A 194 -1.95 26.50 30.61
N ASP A 195 -2.79 27.05 31.49
CA ASP A 195 -2.78 28.46 31.88
C ASP A 195 -2.97 29.43 30.69
N GLY A 196 -3.67 28.99 29.64
CA GLY A 196 -3.94 29.81 28.46
C GLY A 196 -2.86 29.77 27.37
N GLU A 197 -1.78 29.00 27.56
CA GLU A 197 -0.66 28.93 26.61
C GLU A 197 -0.22 27.48 26.32
N SER A 198 0.33 27.28 25.12
CA SER A 198 0.97 26.03 24.74
C SER A 198 2.39 25.95 25.31
N ARG A 199 2.69 24.90 26.06
CA ARG A 199 3.99 24.69 26.72
C ARG A 199 4.91 23.85 25.85
N ALA A 200 5.46 24.47 24.80
CA ALA A 200 6.37 23.80 23.87
C ALA A 200 7.65 23.28 24.55
N GLU A 201 8.12 23.95 25.60
CA GLU A 201 9.32 23.61 26.38
C GLU A 201 9.19 22.24 27.09
N GLU A 202 7.96 21.82 27.41
CA GLU A 202 7.69 20.55 28.10
C GLU A 202 7.51 19.38 27.13
N GLN A 203 7.46 19.65 25.82
CA GLN A 203 7.33 18.61 24.81
C GLN A 203 8.60 17.77 24.73
N ASP A 204 8.41 16.48 24.50
CA ASP A 204 9.47 15.59 24.08
C ASP A 204 10.15 16.10 22.80
N GLU A 205 11.48 15.96 22.71
CA GLU A 205 12.32 16.55 21.66
C GLU A 205 11.83 16.19 20.24
N ASP A 206 11.24 14.99 20.07
CA ASP A 206 10.73 14.53 18.77
C ASP A 206 9.51 15.32 18.27
N TYR A 207 8.77 15.97 19.17
CA TYR A 207 7.53 16.69 18.88
C TYR A 207 7.66 18.21 18.96
N GLN A 208 8.77 18.73 19.50
CA GLN A 208 9.03 20.15 19.55
C GLN A 208 8.94 20.78 18.14
N ARG A 209 8.20 21.89 18.04
CA ARG A 209 7.92 22.63 16.79
C ARG A 209 7.12 21.88 15.72
N ARG A 210 6.68 20.65 15.99
CA ARG A 210 5.86 19.84 15.07
C ARG A 210 4.45 19.62 15.59
N ALA A 211 4.28 19.54 16.90
CA ALA A 211 2.98 19.30 17.54
C ALA A 211 2.42 20.61 18.12
N HIS A 212 1.22 21.01 17.66
CA HIS A 212 0.55 22.23 18.11
C HIS A 212 -0.98 22.09 18.11
N LEU A 213 -1.67 22.89 18.94
CA LEU A 213 -3.13 22.99 18.98
C LEU A 213 -3.64 24.20 18.19
N PHE A 214 -4.92 24.16 17.83
CA PHE A 214 -5.66 25.29 17.26
C PHE A 214 -6.14 26.23 18.37
N THR A 215 -5.24 27.08 18.88
CA THR A 215 -5.50 27.89 20.08
C THR A 215 -6.71 28.81 19.96
N GLU A 216 -7.00 29.31 18.76
CA GLU A 216 -8.17 30.13 18.45
C GLU A 216 -9.52 29.40 18.61
N HIS A 217 -9.51 28.07 18.55
CA HIS A 217 -10.70 27.20 18.61
C HIS A 217 -10.88 26.47 19.95
N ILE A 218 -9.97 26.66 20.91
CA ILE A 218 -10.03 26.06 22.25
C ILE A 218 -11.30 26.47 23.00
N LYS A 219 -11.70 27.75 22.90
CA LYS A 219 -12.94 28.29 23.49
C LYS A 219 -14.21 27.60 22.97
N ASP A 220 -14.13 26.97 21.80
CA ASP A 220 -15.25 26.28 21.16
C ASP A 220 -15.29 24.78 21.50
N GLY A 221 -14.34 24.29 22.32
CA GLY A 221 -14.24 22.87 22.69
C GLY A 221 -13.42 22.03 21.72
N ASN A 222 -12.66 22.66 20.81
CA ASN A 222 -11.75 21.96 19.90
C ASN A 222 -10.35 21.89 20.51
N PHE A 223 -9.94 20.68 20.86
CA PHE A 223 -8.63 20.36 21.46
C PHE A 223 -7.79 19.48 20.53
N SER A 224 -8.10 19.50 19.24
CA SER A 224 -7.44 18.68 18.22
C SER A 224 -5.97 19.07 18.07
N LEU A 225 -5.11 18.05 17.91
CA LEU A 225 -3.68 18.22 17.70
C LEU A 225 -3.35 18.23 16.21
N CYS A 226 -2.64 19.25 15.75
CA CYS A 226 -1.94 19.23 14.46
C CYS A 226 -0.52 18.72 14.69
N LEU A 227 -0.14 17.66 13.99
CA LEU A 227 1.21 17.11 13.97
C LEU A 227 1.80 17.27 12.57
N ASP A 228 2.78 18.15 12.45
CA ASP A 228 3.50 18.47 11.21
C ASP A 228 4.63 17.47 10.92
N ASP A 229 5.06 17.44 9.65
CA ASP A 229 6.21 16.67 9.18
C ASP A 229 6.12 15.17 9.52
N LEU A 230 4.96 14.54 9.38
CA LEU A 230 4.71 13.16 9.84
C LEU A 230 5.83 12.16 9.48
N ARG A 231 6.27 11.33 10.44
CA ARG A 231 7.39 10.38 10.37
C ARG A 231 6.92 8.94 10.57
N ALA A 232 7.73 7.97 10.13
CA ALA A 232 7.51 6.54 10.37
C ALA A 232 7.30 6.23 11.86
N ALA A 233 8.11 6.87 12.72
CA ALA A 233 8.07 6.71 14.17
C ALA A 233 6.83 7.31 14.85
N ASP A 234 6.05 8.13 14.13
CA ASP A 234 4.81 8.72 14.66
C ASP A 234 3.64 7.72 14.63
N GLU A 235 3.81 6.52 14.05
CA GLU A 235 2.83 5.43 14.15
C GLU A 235 2.62 5.02 15.62
N GLY A 236 1.36 4.85 16.02
CA GLY A 236 0.98 4.41 17.36
C GLY A 236 -0.32 5.01 17.87
N GLU A 237 -0.63 4.73 19.14
CA GLU A 237 -1.82 5.26 19.82
C GLU A 237 -1.51 6.57 20.55
N TYR A 238 -2.34 7.58 20.30
CA TYR A 238 -2.30 8.89 20.93
C TYR A 238 -3.51 9.06 21.83
N THR A 239 -3.30 9.60 23.02
CA THR A 239 -4.37 9.93 23.97
C THR A 239 -4.40 11.43 24.20
N CYS A 240 -5.54 12.04 23.89
CA CYS A 240 -5.93 13.37 24.33
C CYS A 240 -6.58 13.26 25.72
N THR A 241 -6.13 14.03 26.70
CA THR A 241 -6.75 14.12 28.03
C THR A 241 -7.07 15.57 28.32
N VAL A 242 -8.35 15.86 28.57
CA VAL A 242 -8.84 17.21 28.87
C VAL A 242 -9.23 17.24 30.35
N TYR A 243 -8.58 18.12 31.10
CA TYR A 243 -8.92 18.44 32.49
C TYR A 243 -9.62 19.79 32.51
N SER A 244 -10.85 19.82 33.02
CA SER A 244 -11.68 21.02 33.10
C SER A 244 -12.45 21.06 34.42
N GLY A 245 -13.01 22.21 34.77
CA GLY A 245 -13.78 22.38 35.99
C GLY A 245 -13.00 23.06 37.11
N SER A 246 -13.61 23.13 38.28
CA SER A 246 -13.06 23.81 39.46
C SER A 246 -12.33 22.83 40.37
N TRP A 247 -11.42 23.32 41.22
CA TRP A 247 -10.71 22.53 42.23
C TRP A 247 -11.62 21.62 43.08
N TRP A 248 -12.85 22.04 43.36
CA TRP A 248 -13.83 21.29 44.15
C TRP A 248 -14.68 20.29 43.33
N ASN A 249 -14.63 20.35 41.99
CA ASN A 249 -15.33 19.40 41.11
C ASN A 249 -14.58 19.27 39.77
N PRO A 250 -13.46 18.54 39.75
CA PRO A 250 -12.66 18.34 38.55
C PRO A 250 -13.36 17.38 37.61
N ARG A 251 -13.36 17.73 36.33
CA ARG A 251 -13.85 16.92 35.23
C ARG A 251 -12.67 16.49 34.38
N GLN A 252 -12.61 15.19 34.09
CA GLN A 252 -11.60 14.61 33.22
C GLN A 252 -12.29 13.86 32.08
N SER A 253 -11.78 14.05 30.87
CA SER A 253 -12.23 13.34 29.68
C SER A 253 -11.02 12.91 28.86
N SER A 254 -11.13 11.79 28.16
CA SER A 254 -10.02 11.26 27.37
C SER A 254 -10.48 10.62 26.05
N THR A 255 -9.70 10.83 25.00
CA THR A 255 -9.98 10.43 23.63
C THR A 255 -8.73 9.77 23.04
N LYS A 256 -8.81 8.48 22.74
CA LYS A 256 -7.73 7.67 22.13
C LYS A 256 -7.81 7.67 20.60
N ILE A 257 -6.70 7.85 19.88
CA ILE A 257 -6.64 7.94 18.43
C ILE A 257 -5.45 7.14 17.92
N ASN A 258 -5.69 6.26 16.96
CA ASN A 258 -4.64 5.49 16.30
C ASN A 258 -4.20 6.13 14.99
N VAL A 259 -2.88 6.27 14.87
CA VAL A 259 -2.18 6.64 13.63
C VAL A 259 -1.52 5.36 13.11
N VAL A 260 -1.92 4.89 11.93
CA VAL A 260 -1.51 3.58 11.38
C VAL A 260 -0.82 3.75 10.03
N LEU A 261 0.28 3.03 9.81
CA LEU A 261 1.08 3.09 8.59
C LEU A 261 0.55 2.09 7.54
N LYS A 262 -0.12 2.61 6.49
CA LYS A 262 -0.76 1.83 5.42
C LYS A 262 0.23 1.35 4.35
N LEU A 263 1.34 2.05 4.15
CA LEU A 263 2.29 1.74 3.08
C LEU A 263 3.06 0.46 3.35
N LEU A 264 3.58 0.30 4.57
CA LEU A 264 4.26 -0.94 4.98
C LEU A 264 3.31 -2.12 4.77
N ASP A 265 2.06 -1.99 5.20
CA ASP A 265 1.06 -3.05 5.10
C ASP A 265 0.71 -3.39 3.64
N THR A 266 0.73 -2.41 2.72
CA THR A 266 0.39 -2.61 1.29
C THR A 266 1.59 -3.08 0.47
N VAL A 267 2.77 -2.50 0.66
CA VAL A 267 4.03 -2.98 0.04
C VAL A 267 4.33 -4.38 0.53
N PHE A 268 4.14 -4.65 1.82
CA PHE A 268 4.27 -5.99 2.39
C PHE A 268 3.22 -6.95 1.82
N ARG A 269 1.93 -6.56 1.72
CA ARG A 269 0.93 -7.39 1.02
C ARG A 269 1.30 -7.69 -0.43
N LEU A 270 1.85 -6.72 -1.15
CA LEU A 270 2.27 -6.89 -2.54
C LEU A 270 3.49 -7.81 -2.65
N GLN A 271 4.48 -7.63 -1.78
CA GLN A 271 5.64 -8.51 -1.68
C GLN A 271 5.22 -9.93 -1.29
N MET A 272 4.32 -10.08 -0.32
CA MET A 272 3.73 -11.36 0.04
C MET A 272 2.95 -11.96 -1.13
N PHE A 273 2.16 -11.19 -1.87
CA PHE A 273 1.45 -11.73 -3.04
C PHE A 273 2.42 -12.20 -4.14
N LEU A 274 3.46 -11.43 -4.45
CA LEU A 274 4.51 -11.78 -5.41
C LEU A 274 5.33 -12.99 -4.97
N VAL A 275 5.44 -13.25 -3.66
CA VAL A 275 6.15 -14.41 -3.11
C VAL A 275 5.24 -15.63 -3.05
N PHE A 276 3.98 -15.49 -2.64
CA PHE A 276 3.08 -16.63 -2.43
C PHE A 276 2.37 -17.07 -3.73
N CYS A 277 1.99 -16.15 -4.61
CA CYS A 277 1.23 -16.47 -5.82
C CYS A 277 2.01 -17.37 -6.80
N PRO A 278 3.28 -17.10 -7.16
CA PRO A 278 4.05 -18.01 -8.00
C PRO A 278 4.19 -19.40 -7.36
N ASN A 279 4.33 -19.48 -6.04
CA ASN A 279 4.50 -20.74 -5.33
C ASN A 279 3.21 -21.58 -5.27
N VAL A 280 2.03 -20.96 -5.12
CA VAL A 280 0.74 -21.65 -5.21
C VAL A 280 0.47 -22.12 -6.64
N LEU A 281 0.76 -21.29 -7.63
CA LEU A 281 0.66 -21.66 -9.05
C LEU A 281 1.60 -22.81 -9.39
N MET A 282 2.83 -22.79 -8.88
CA MET A 282 3.80 -23.89 -9.03
C MET A 282 3.29 -25.16 -8.34
N PHE A 283 2.75 -25.09 -7.12
CA PHE A 283 2.16 -26.26 -6.43
C PHE A 283 1.00 -26.87 -7.22
N LEU A 284 0.09 -26.05 -7.74
CA LEU A 284 -1.01 -26.51 -8.58
C LEU A 284 -0.50 -27.13 -9.88
N ALA A 285 0.53 -26.54 -10.50
CA ALA A 285 1.21 -27.13 -11.65
C ALA A 285 1.85 -28.49 -11.32
N PHE A 286 2.46 -28.67 -10.14
CA PHE A 286 3.00 -29.96 -9.69
C PHE A 286 1.92 -31.03 -9.50
N VAL A 287 0.79 -30.68 -8.91
CA VAL A 287 -0.33 -31.62 -8.72
C VAL A 287 -0.91 -32.04 -10.07
N LEU A 288 -1.08 -31.09 -11.00
CA LEU A 288 -1.55 -31.38 -12.34
C LEU A 288 -0.53 -32.20 -13.16
N TRP A 289 0.77 -31.92 -12.98
CA TRP A 289 1.83 -32.58 -13.74
C TRP A 289 2.16 -34.00 -13.23
N GLY A 290 2.14 -34.21 -11.91
CA GLY A 290 2.34 -35.53 -11.30
C GLY A 290 1.19 -36.52 -11.56
N VAL A 291 -0.01 -36.02 -11.87
CA VAL A 291 -1.13 -36.82 -12.35
C VAL A 291 -0.97 -37.17 -13.85
N SER A 292 -0.17 -36.41 -14.59
CA SER A 292 0.00 -36.57 -16.05
C SER A 292 1.18 -37.46 -16.47
N GLU A 293 2.46 -37.24 -16.08
CA GLU A 293 3.59 -37.99 -16.73
C GLU A 293 5.07 -37.84 -16.19
N GLY A 294 5.36 -37.34 -14.97
CA GLY A 294 6.71 -36.80 -14.62
C GLY A 294 7.91 -37.75 -14.27
N SER A 295 9.15 -37.34 -14.67
CA SER A 295 10.47 -37.99 -14.47
C SER A 295 11.23 -37.55 -13.19
N LEU A 296 12.11 -38.43 -12.67
CA LEU A 296 12.89 -38.26 -11.41
C LEU A 296 13.92 -37.10 -11.45
N PHE A 297 14.55 -36.84 -12.60
CA PHE A 297 15.61 -35.81 -12.71
C PHE A 297 15.07 -34.37 -12.71
N GLU A 298 13.83 -34.18 -13.15
CA GLU A 298 13.17 -32.87 -13.20
C GLU A 298 12.66 -32.45 -11.82
N SER A 299 12.25 -33.41 -10.98
CA SER A 299 11.93 -33.18 -9.56
C SER A 299 13.11 -32.66 -8.74
N VAL A 300 14.35 -33.10 -9.05
CA VAL A 300 15.57 -32.66 -8.35
C VAL A 300 15.92 -31.21 -8.71
N SER A 301 15.81 -30.84 -9.99
CA SER A 301 16.01 -29.45 -10.45
C SER A 301 14.96 -28.49 -9.88
N CYS A 302 13.73 -28.98 -9.65
CA CYS A 302 12.66 -28.21 -9.03
C CYS A 302 12.79 -28.07 -7.51
N CYS A 303 13.35 -29.06 -6.81
CA CYS A 303 13.71 -28.92 -5.39
C CYS A 303 14.79 -27.86 -5.17
N ALA A 304 15.68 -27.66 -6.17
CA ALA A 304 16.69 -26.60 -6.13
C ALA A 304 16.07 -25.19 -6.10
N LEU A 305 14.92 -24.97 -6.75
CA LEU A 305 14.18 -23.69 -6.73
C LEU A 305 13.49 -23.41 -5.39
N TYR A 306 13.25 -24.43 -4.56
CA TYR A 306 12.63 -24.33 -3.25
C TYR A 306 13.60 -23.84 -2.13
N PHE A 307 14.91 -23.77 -2.41
CA PHE A 307 15.91 -23.26 -1.47
C PHE A 307 15.85 -21.75 -1.23
N LEU A 308 15.08 -20.98 -2.02
CA LEU A 308 14.84 -19.55 -1.77
C LEU A 308 13.95 -19.31 -0.53
N ARG A 309 13.19 -20.32 -0.09
CA ARG A 309 12.17 -20.21 0.98
C ARG A 309 12.78 -20.01 2.39
N PRO A 310 13.84 -20.74 2.81
CA PRO A 310 14.57 -20.46 4.05
C PRO A 310 15.27 -19.10 4.07
N PHE A 311 15.79 -18.63 2.93
CA PHE A 311 16.40 -17.30 2.83
C PHE A 311 15.37 -16.18 3.01
N MET A 312 14.13 -16.36 2.54
CA MET A 312 13.02 -15.43 2.77
C MET A 312 12.56 -15.39 4.23
N LEU A 313 12.52 -16.53 4.93
CA LEU A 313 12.25 -16.57 6.38
C LEU A 313 13.37 -15.90 7.18
N LEU A 314 14.64 -16.06 6.76
CA LEU A 314 15.77 -15.35 7.35
C LEU A 314 15.69 -13.83 7.09
N TRP A 315 15.28 -13.43 5.89
CA TRP A 315 15.12 -12.02 5.51
C TRP A 315 13.97 -11.34 6.26
N THR A 316 12.89 -12.06 6.53
CA THR A 316 11.72 -11.55 7.27
C THR A 316 11.89 -11.62 8.79
N ALA A 317 12.81 -12.43 9.30
CA ALA A 317 13.10 -12.60 10.73
C ALA A 317 13.31 -11.28 11.51
N PRO A 318 14.10 -10.29 11.04
CA PRO A 318 14.28 -9.03 11.77
C PRO A 318 13.00 -8.19 11.88
N TYR A 319 12.04 -8.35 10.96
CA TYR A 319 10.80 -7.57 10.93
C TYR A 319 9.64 -8.25 11.68
N ILE A 320 9.85 -9.43 12.27
CA ILE A 320 8.79 -10.20 12.97
C ILE A 320 8.19 -9.43 14.16
N ASN A 321 8.96 -8.53 14.77
CA ASN A 321 8.54 -7.78 15.93
C ASN A 321 7.63 -6.58 15.61
N GLU A 322 7.65 -6.09 14.37
CA GLU A 322 6.81 -4.97 13.90
C GLU A 322 5.36 -5.41 13.58
N PHE A 323 5.09 -6.72 13.49
CA PHE A 323 3.72 -7.20 13.27
C PHE A 323 2.87 -7.10 14.54
N THR A 324 1.72 -6.46 14.44
CA THR A 324 0.69 -6.41 15.50
C THR A 324 -0.48 -7.38 15.24
N GLY A 325 -1.07 -7.89 16.32
CA GLY A 325 -2.30 -8.70 16.30
C GLY A 325 -2.17 -10.10 15.66
N ASN A 326 -3.26 -10.59 15.07
CA ASN A 326 -3.41 -11.96 14.55
C ASN A 326 -2.41 -12.31 13.42
N LYS A 327 -1.88 -11.31 12.71
CA LYS A 327 -0.89 -11.49 11.63
C LYS A 327 0.44 -12.03 12.15
N LYS A 328 0.92 -11.55 13.32
CA LYS A 328 2.14 -12.03 13.99
C LYS A 328 2.05 -13.51 14.34
N THR A 329 0.90 -13.91 14.89
CA THR A 329 0.62 -15.30 15.27
C THR A 329 0.58 -16.22 14.06
N TRP A 330 -0.03 -15.77 12.95
CA TRP A 330 -0.08 -16.53 11.70
C TRP A 330 1.31 -16.78 11.12
N VAL A 331 2.14 -15.73 11.01
CA VAL A 331 3.51 -15.85 10.48
C VAL A 331 4.37 -16.75 11.37
N ARG A 332 4.33 -16.56 12.70
CA ARG A 332 5.19 -17.30 13.62
C ARG A 332 4.80 -18.78 13.77
N VAL A 333 3.49 -19.09 13.77
CA VAL A 333 2.99 -20.44 14.08
C VAL A 333 2.73 -21.25 12.81
N TYR A 334 2.11 -20.66 11.78
CA TYR A 334 1.65 -21.42 10.61
C TYR A 334 2.69 -21.46 9.49
N SER A 335 3.43 -20.38 9.24
CA SER A 335 4.43 -20.38 8.17
C SER A 335 5.52 -21.42 8.45
N TYR A 336 6.23 -21.33 9.58
CA TYR A 336 7.31 -22.27 9.91
C TYR A 336 6.85 -23.74 9.94
N ARG A 337 5.65 -24.03 10.47
CA ARG A 337 5.11 -25.39 10.52
C ARG A 337 4.72 -25.93 9.14
N ALA A 338 4.08 -25.11 8.30
CA ALA A 338 3.73 -25.51 6.94
C ALA A 338 4.97 -25.76 6.09
N GLU A 339 6.00 -24.93 6.25
CA GLU A 339 7.29 -25.04 5.57
C GLU A 339 8.00 -26.35 5.91
N TYR A 340 8.09 -26.68 7.19
CA TYR A 340 8.68 -27.94 7.64
C TYR A 340 7.89 -29.15 7.11
N MET A 341 6.56 -29.11 7.17
CA MET A 341 5.73 -30.20 6.63
C MET A 341 5.93 -30.39 5.13
N VAL A 342 6.01 -29.32 4.34
CA VAL A 342 6.26 -29.40 2.88
C VAL A 342 7.67 -29.92 2.60
N PHE A 343 8.69 -29.39 3.27
CA PHE A 343 10.08 -29.85 3.11
C PHE A 343 10.22 -31.33 3.47
N SER A 344 9.66 -31.76 4.61
CA SER A 344 9.61 -33.15 5.02
C SER A 344 8.88 -34.01 3.99
N ALA A 345 7.69 -33.62 3.54
CA ALA A 345 6.93 -34.40 2.56
C ALA A 345 7.68 -34.58 1.24
N VAL A 346 8.31 -33.53 0.73
CA VAL A 346 9.12 -33.59 -0.50
C VAL A 346 10.36 -34.46 -0.30
N PHE A 347 11.15 -34.22 0.75
CA PHE A 347 12.36 -35.00 1.04
C PHE A 347 12.04 -36.49 1.25
N TYR A 348 10.96 -36.80 1.98
CA TYR A 348 10.51 -38.17 2.19
C TYR A 348 9.91 -38.80 0.94
N SER A 349 9.23 -38.05 0.07
CA SER A 349 8.73 -38.62 -1.20
C SER A 349 9.85 -39.08 -2.12
N VAL A 350 10.96 -38.33 -2.17
CA VAL A 350 12.16 -38.68 -2.97
C VAL A 350 12.90 -39.87 -2.36
N LEU A 351 13.10 -39.84 -1.03
CA LEU A 351 13.71 -40.97 -0.32
C LEU A 351 12.85 -42.23 -0.40
N PHE A 352 11.53 -42.11 -0.29
CA PHE A 352 10.60 -43.23 -0.38
C PHE A 352 10.62 -43.85 -1.77
N LYS A 353 10.58 -43.03 -2.84
CA LYS A 353 10.68 -43.55 -4.22
C LYS A 353 12.03 -44.25 -4.46
N SER A 354 13.13 -43.63 -4.03
CA SER A 354 14.48 -44.22 -4.14
C SER A 354 14.64 -45.50 -3.30
N ALA A 355 14.01 -45.56 -2.13
CA ALA A 355 14.06 -46.72 -1.25
C ALA A 355 13.16 -47.86 -1.76
N LEU A 356 11.98 -47.54 -2.31
CA LEU A 356 11.05 -48.51 -2.90
C LEU A 356 11.67 -49.16 -4.14
N ASP A 357 12.25 -48.37 -5.04
CA ASP A 357 12.95 -48.89 -6.24
C ASP A 357 14.14 -49.78 -5.87
N LYS A 358 14.89 -49.44 -4.81
CA LYS A 358 16.00 -50.26 -4.32
C LYS A 358 15.54 -51.50 -3.54
N SER A 359 14.48 -51.38 -2.74
CA SER A 359 13.91 -52.48 -1.95
C SER A 359 13.27 -53.56 -2.82
N LEU A 360 12.70 -53.20 -3.98
CA LEU A 360 12.15 -54.15 -4.93
C LEU A 360 13.24 -54.97 -5.64
N ASN A 361 14.49 -54.47 -5.67
CA ASN A 361 15.62 -55.09 -6.37
C ASN A 361 16.59 -55.85 -5.44
N TYR A 362 16.55 -55.62 -4.12
CA TYR A 362 17.38 -56.31 -3.13
C TYR A 362 16.54 -57.31 -2.31
N ALA A 363 16.52 -58.58 -2.70
CA ALA A 363 15.91 -59.64 -1.92
C ALA A 363 16.84 -60.09 -0.78
N GLY A 364 16.81 -59.41 0.37
CA GLY A 364 17.60 -59.81 1.54
C GLY A 364 17.62 -58.81 2.72
N PHE A 365 18.56 -59.06 3.65
CA PHE A 365 18.76 -58.31 4.91
C PHE A 365 18.87 -56.78 4.72
N GLU A 366 19.44 -56.32 3.61
CA GLU A 366 19.57 -54.89 3.32
C GLU A 366 18.22 -54.19 3.06
N GLY A 367 17.26 -54.86 2.40
CA GLY A 367 15.91 -54.32 2.21
C GLY A 367 15.17 -54.13 3.54
N VAL A 368 15.36 -55.08 4.48
CA VAL A 368 14.78 -54.99 5.83
C VAL A 368 15.40 -53.84 6.63
N MET A 369 16.73 -53.66 6.55
CA MET A 369 17.41 -52.55 7.22
C MET A 369 16.94 -51.19 6.70
N ILE A 370 16.72 -51.05 5.38
CA ILE A 370 16.18 -49.82 4.78
C ILE A 370 14.77 -49.52 5.32
N ILE A 371 13.89 -50.52 5.41
CA ILE A 371 12.54 -50.36 5.97
C ILE A 371 12.60 -49.96 7.46
N VAL A 372 13.49 -50.58 8.25
CA VAL A 372 13.66 -50.27 9.68
C VAL A 372 14.15 -48.84 9.88
N PHE A 373 15.16 -48.38 9.13
CA PHE A 373 15.62 -46.99 9.18
C PHE A 373 14.51 -46.01 8.78
N PHE A 374 13.68 -46.36 7.79
CA PHE A 374 12.55 -45.54 7.37
C PHE A 374 11.48 -45.39 8.47
N VAL A 375 11.14 -46.49 9.15
CA VAL A 375 10.21 -46.47 10.30
C VAL A 375 10.77 -45.63 11.45
N ILE A 376 12.06 -45.76 11.76
CA ILE A 376 12.72 -44.96 12.81
C ILE A 376 12.63 -43.46 12.49
N VAL A 377 12.87 -43.06 11.25
CA VAL A 377 12.81 -41.65 10.84
C VAL A 377 11.38 -41.09 10.89
N ILE A 378 10.37 -41.89 10.53
CA ILE A 378 8.95 -41.52 10.71
C ILE A 378 8.60 -41.35 12.19
N LEU A 379 9.08 -42.23 13.06
CA LEU A 379 8.84 -42.12 14.50
C LEU A 379 9.52 -40.88 15.10
N PHE A 380 10.74 -40.55 14.67
CA PHE A 380 11.44 -39.34 15.10
C PHE A 380 10.76 -38.05 14.62
N THR A 381 10.21 -38.04 13.41
CA THR A 381 9.45 -36.88 12.90
C THR A 381 8.12 -36.70 13.60
N LEU A 382 7.38 -37.78 13.85
CA LEU A 382 6.17 -37.74 14.68
C LEU A 382 6.47 -37.26 16.10
N PHE A 383 7.56 -37.75 16.70
CA PHE A 383 8.03 -37.29 18.00
C PHE A 383 8.38 -35.80 18.00
N PHE A 384 9.09 -35.30 16.98
CA PHE A 384 9.45 -33.88 16.87
C PHE A 384 8.22 -32.98 16.64
N ILE A 385 7.23 -33.43 15.85
CA ILE A 385 5.96 -32.73 15.65
C ILE A 385 5.20 -32.62 16.97
N ILE A 386 5.11 -33.72 17.74
CA ILE A 386 4.47 -33.74 19.06
C ILE A 386 5.25 -32.86 20.04
N TYR A 387 6.57 -32.98 20.11
CA TYR A 387 7.44 -32.18 20.99
C TYR A 387 7.32 -30.67 20.69
N SER A 388 7.32 -30.27 19.40
CA SER A 388 7.13 -28.87 18.99
C SER A 388 5.72 -28.32 19.28
N LYS A 389 4.72 -29.20 19.45
CA LYS A 389 3.35 -28.83 19.82
C LYS A 389 3.20 -28.61 21.33
N TYR A 390 3.97 -29.32 22.16
CA TYR A 390 3.83 -29.30 23.62
C TYR A 390 4.90 -28.48 24.37
N PHE A 391 6.14 -28.38 23.87
CA PHE A 391 7.28 -27.86 24.65
C PHE A 391 7.71 -26.42 24.31
N HIS A 392 7.13 -25.78 23.28
CA HIS A 392 7.49 -24.41 22.89
C HIS A 392 6.72 -23.24 23.57
N PRO A 393 5.70 -23.42 24.45
CA PRO A 393 5.14 -22.26 25.16
C PRO A 393 6.01 -21.75 26.32
N LEU A 394 7.08 -22.46 26.72
CA LEU A 394 7.76 -22.22 28.01
C LEU A 394 9.16 -21.58 27.96
N ARG A 395 9.64 -21.07 26.82
CA ARG A 395 11.02 -20.53 26.75
C ARG A 395 11.18 -19.11 26.19
N VAL A 396 10.13 -18.29 26.25
CA VAL A 396 10.20 -16.86 25.89
C VAL A 396 10.29 -15.94 27.12
N SER A 397 10.19 -16.45 28.35
CA SER A 397 10.34 -15.64 29.57
C SER A 397 11.78 -15.41 30.03
N GLU A 398 12.79 -16.06 29.44
CA GLU A 398 14.19 -15.98 29.92
C GLU A 398 15.18 -15.28 28.97
N MET A 399 14.74 -14.73 27.83
CA MET A 399 15.62 -13.97 26.91
C MET A 399 15.44 -12.45 26.99
N ASN A 400 14.82 -11.93 28.06
CA ASN A 400 14.77 -10.49 28.38
C ASN A 400 15.78 -10.07 29.47
N VAL A 401 16.85 -10.84 29.66
CA VAL A 401 18.03 -10.40 30.42
C VAL A 401 19.28 -10.92 29.73
N LEU A 402 19.79 -10.13 28.77
CA LEU A 402 21.21 -9.85 28.54
C LEU A 402 21.37 -8.82 27.43
#